data_AF-A0A534SXM5-F1
#
_entry.id   AF-A0A534SXM5-F1
#
_cell.length_a   1.000
_cell.length_b   1.000
_cell.length_c   1.000
_cell.angle_alpha   90.00
_cell.angle_beta   90.00
_cell.angle_gamma   90.00
#
_symmetry.space_group_name_H-M   'P 1'
#
loop_
_entity.id
_entity.type
_entity.pdbx_description
1 polymer ?
#
loop_
_entity_poly.entity_id
_entity_poly.type
_entity_poly.pdbx_seq_one_letter_code
_entity_poly.pdbx_strand_id
1 'polypeptide(L)'
;TGRTIGALVALLTVLKGLPLAYNRDLQEDKPALFDAAATLGESLDVLAALVPRLRFDTGRMRAAADGLLLATDLADLLVERGVPFRRAHEITGALVRHCLATGTGLRDVDAEVLRRHSPLLTPALLRRLTPERSVARRRVLGGTAPQEVRRQLARASREAAT
;
A
#
# COMPACT_ATOMS: atom_id res chain seq x y z
N THR A 1 -14.52 10.86 -11.65
CA THR A 1 -15.18 10.50 -10.37
C THR A 1 -16.20 11.52 -9.90
N GLY A 2 -15.85 12.79 -9.67
CA GLY A 2 -16.80 13.79 -9.14
C GLY A 2 -18.08 13.95 -9.96
N ARG A 3 -17.98 14.02 -11.30
CA ARG A 3 -19.13 14.07 -12.22
C ARG A 3 -20.09 12.88 -12.04
N THR A 4 -19.56 11.66 -12.04
CA THR A 4 -20.32 10.41 -11.83
C THR A 4 -21.02 10.37 -10.47
N ILE A 5 -20.37 10.85 -9.40
CA ILE A 5 -21.00 10.97 -8.08
C ILE A 5 -22.14 11.99 -8.13
N GLY A 6 -21.95 13.12 -8.81
CA GLY A 6 -23.00 14.12 -9.01
C GLY A 6 -24.22 13.54 -9.72
N ALA A 7 -24.02 12.77 -10.79
CA ALA A 7 -25.11 12.08 -11.50
C ALA A 7 -25.90 11.13 -10.58
N LEU A 8 -25.21 10.35 -9.73
CA LEU A 8 -25.86 9.50 -8.74
C LEU A 8 -26.69 10.31 -7.74
N VAL A 9 -26.12 11.37 -7.16
CA VAL A 9 -26.82 12.22 -6.17
C VAL A 9 -28.04 12.90 -6.78
N ALA A 10 -27.93 13.38 -8.02
CA ALA A 10 -29.04 13.97 -8.76
C ALA A 10 -30.18 12.95 -8.94
N LEU A 11 -29.85 11.75 -9.43
CA LEU A 11 -30.84 10.69 -9.64
C LEU A 11 -31.52 10.27 -8.33
N LEU A 12 -30.77 10.07 -7.25
CA LEU A 12 -31.31 9.74 -5.93
C LEU A 12 -32.24 10.85 -5.42
N THR A 13 -31.93 12.11 -5.73
CA THR A 13 -32.74 13.27 -5.32
C THR A 13 -34.03 13.36 -6.12
N VAL A 14 -33.99 13.12 -7.44
CA VAL A 14 -35.18 13.06 -8.31
C VAL A 14 -36.14 11.96 -7.86
N LEU A 15 -35.61 10.79 -7.49
CA LEU A 15 -36.42 9.66 -7.05
C LEU A 15 -37.03 9.84 -5.64
N LYS A 16 -36.47 10.73 -4.83
CA LYS A 16 -36.85 10.86 -3.42
C LYS A 16 -38.28 11.39 -3.29
N GLY A 17 -39.17 10.52 -2.78
CA GLY A 17 -40.53 10.90 -2.41
C GLY A 17 -41.52 10.94 -3.57
N LEU A 18 -41.17 10.42 -4.75
CA LEU A 18 -42.11 10.28 -5.86
C LEU A 18 -43.20 9.25 -5.51
N PRO A 19 -44.49 9.58 -5.64
CA PRO A 19 -45.57 8.61 -5.49
C PRO A 19 -45.58 7.65 -6.68
N LEU A 20 -46.18 6.47 -6.52
CA LEU A 20 -46.40 5.55 -7.64
C LEU A 20 -47.52 6.07 -8.56
N ALA A 21 -47.53 5.82 -9.87
CA ALA A 21 -46.55 5.05 -10.66
C ALA A 21 -45.67 5.97 -11.54
N TYR A 22 -46.04 6.22 -12.80
CA TYR A 22 -45.27 7.10 -13.68
C TYR A 22 -45.38 8.57 -13.26
N ASN A 23 -44.23 9.24 -13.12
CA ASN A 23 -44.11 10.68 -12.94
C ASN A 23 -43.21 11.25 -14.03
N ARG A 24 -43.53 12.45 -14.54
CA ARG A 24 -42.75 13.10 -15.60
C ARG A 24 -41.31 13.41 -15.17
N ASP A 25 -41.09 13.62 -13.88
CA ASP A 25 -39.79 13.79 -13.23
C ASP A 25 -38.81 12.64 -13.54
N LEU A 26 -39.34 11.43 -13.80
CA LEU A 26 -38.54 10.27 -14.23
C LEU A 26 -37.90 10.45 -15.61
N GLN A 27 -38.14 11.55 -16.32
CA GLN A 27 -37.41 11.87 -17.55
C GLN A 27 -35.98 12.34 -17.29
N GLU A 28 -35.66 12.79 -16.07
CA GLU A 28 -34.32 13.22 -15.65
C GLU A 28 -33.34 12.05 -15.41
N ASP A 29 -33.80 10.81 -15.56
CA ASP A 29 -32.97 9.60 -15.43
C ASP A 29 -31.91 9.48 -16.54
N LYS A 30 -32.30 9.76 -17.79
CA LYS A 30 -31.49 9.53 -18.99
C LYS A 30 -30.27 10.43 -19.04
N PRO A 31 -30.36 11.76 -18.84
CA PRO A 31 -29.19 12.63 -18.93
C PRO A 31 -28.11 12.23 -17.91
N ALA A 32 -28.51 12.00 -16.66
CA ALA A 32 -27.59 11.62 -15.59
C ALA A 32 -26.94 10.24 -15.86
N LEU A 33 -27.72 9.26 -16.30
CA LEU A 33 -27.20 7.93 -16.63
C LEU A 33 -26.27 7.96 -17.83
N PHE A 34 -26.64 8.64 -18.91
CA PHE A 34 -25.85 8.69 -20.14
C PHE A 34 -24.55 9.45 -19.94
N ASP A 35 -24.55 10.57 -19.20
CA ASP A 35 -23.32 11.30 -18.86
C ASP A 35 -22.38 10.45 -18.00
N ALA A 36 -22.91 9.74 -17.00
CA ALA A 36 -22.14 8.82 -16.17
C ALA A 36 -21.53 7.67 -16.98
N ALA A 37 -22.31 7.07 -17.88
CA ALA A 37 -21.87 5.97 -18.74
C ALA A 37 -20.80 6.42 -19.74
N ALA A 38 -21.00 7.58 -20.41
CA ALA A 38 -20.02 8.16 -21.32
C ALA A 38 -18.72 8.50 -20.59
N THR A 39 -18.81 9.16 -19.43
CA THR A 39 -17.64 9.50 -18.60
C THR A 39 -16.86 8.24 -18.18
N LEU A 40 -17.57 7.16 -17.81
CA LEU A 40 -16.92 5.90 -17.44
C LEU A 40 -16.21 5.27 -18.63
N GLY A 41 -16.87 5.17 -19.79
CA GLY A 41 -16.29 4.61 -21.02
C GLY A 41 -15.01 5.35 -21.42
N GLU A 42 -15.08 6.67 -21.56
CA GLU A 42 -13.92 7.50 -21.91
C GLU A 42 -12.78 7.37 -20.90
N SER A 43 -13.10 7.32 -19.60
CA SER A 43 -12.09 7.14 -18.55
C SER A 43 -11.40 5.77 -18.64
N LEU A 44 -12.15 4.70 -18.93
CA LEU A 44 -11.60 3.36 -19.11
C LEU A 44 -10.74 3.27 -20.36
N ASP A 45 -11.14 3.88 -21.46
CA ASP A 45 -10.35 3.90 -22.70
C ASP A 45 -8.99 4.59 -22.48
N VAL A 46 -9.00 5.74 -21.79
CA VAL A 46 -7.77 6.45 -21.44
C VAL A 46 -6.89 5.59 -20.52
N LEU A 47 -7.47 4.96 -19.50
CA LEU A 47 -6.70 4.12 -18.57
C LEU A 47 -6.12 2.87 -19.28
N ALA A 48 -6.89 2.22 -20.15
CA ALA A 48 -6.45 1.07 -20.94
C ALA A 48 -5.29 1.44 -21.88
N ALA A 49 -5.29 2.66 -22.43
CA ALA A 49 -4.19 3.17 -23.24
C ALA A 49 -2.97 3.60 -22.41
N LEU A 50 -3.19 4.15 -21.21
CA LEU A 50 -2.15 4.70 -20.33
C LEU A 50 -1.36 3.61 -19.61
N VAL A 51 -2.04 2.71 -18.91
CA VAL A 51 -1.43 1.75 -17.97
C VAL A 51 -0.30 0.92 -18.60
N PRO A 52 -0.47 0.33 -19.81
CA PRO A 52 0.59 -0.44 -20.46
C PRO A 52 1.83 0.37 -20.87
N ARG A 53 1.70 1.71 -20.92
CA ARG A 53 2.77 2.63 -21.34
C ARG A 53 3.53 3.23 -20.17
N LEU A 54 3.12 2.95 -18.93
CA LEU A 54 3.82 3.42 -17.73
C LEU A 54 5.24 2.88 -17.69
N ARG A 55 6.20 3.75 -17.39
CA ARG A 55 7.60 3.39 -17.13
C ARG A 55 7.91 3.67 -15.67
N PHE A 56 8.50 2.69 -15.00
CA PHE A 56 8.84 2.77 -13.58
C PHE A 56 10.35 2.97 -13.42
N ASP A 57 10.73 3.98 -12.65
CA ASP A 57 12.10 4.13 -12.16
C ASP A 57 12.31 3.17 -10.97
N THR A 58 12.65 1.93 -11.28
CA THR A 58 12.81 0.86 -10.28
C THR A 58 13.98 1.14 -9.33
N GLY A 59 15.00 1.87 -9.78
CA GLY A 59 16.12 2.30 -8.95
C GLY A 59 15.67 3.27 -7.87
N ARG A 60 14.95 4.32 -8.26
CA ARG A 60 14.38 5.31 -7.32
C ARG A 60 13.35 4.69 -6.39
N MET A 61 12.46 3.83 -6.91
CA MET A 61 11.47 3.13 -6.09
C MET A 61 12.13 2.22 -5.04
N ARG A 62 13.18 1.48 -5.43
CA ARG A 62 13.96 0.64 -4.52
C ARG A 62 14.63 1.48 -3.43
N ALA A 63 15.29 2.57 -3.82
CA ALA A 63 15.97 3.46 -2.88
C ALA A 63 15.00 4.07 -1.87
N ALA A 64 13.80 4.46 -2.33
CA ALA A 64 12.74 5.01 -1.47
C ALA A 64 12.14 3.98 -0.49
N ALA A 65 12.24 2.68 -0.77
CA ALA A 65 11.76 1.61 0.10
C ALA A 65 12.76 1.20 1.19
N ASP A 66 13.94 1.83 1.22
CA ASP A 66 15.05 1.47 2.09
C ASP A 66 15.20 2.44 3.29
N GLY A 67 16.23 2.24 4.10
CA GLY A 67 16.60 3.09 5.22
C GLY A 67 15.76 2.84 6.47
N LEU A 68 15.33 3.92 7.14
CA LEU A 68 14.63 3.84 8.42
C LEU A 68 13.22 3.20 8.31
N LEU A 69 12.66 3.06 7.11
CA LEU A 69 11.41 2.34 6.89
C LEU A 69 11.47 0.88 7.38
N LEU A 70 12.67 0.29 7.39
CA LEU A 70 12.92 -1.08 7.85
C LEU A 70 13.01 -1.21 9.38
N ALA A 71 12.79 -0.13 10.14
CA ALA A 71 12.78 -0.17 11.60
C ALA A 71 11.69 -1.11 12.15
N THR A 72 10.51 -1.13 11.54
CA THR A 72 9.43 -2.07 11.95
C THR A 72 9.88 -3.53 11.77
N ASP A 73 10.58 -3.84 10.68
CA ASP A 73 11.17 -5.15 10.45
C ASP A 73 12.21 -5.53 11.52
N LEU A 74 13.00 -4.57 12.01
CA LEU A 74 13.92 -4.78 13.12
C LEU A 74 13.18 -5.14 14.40
N ALA A 75 12.10 -4.44 14.73
CA ALA A 75 11.28 -4.76 15.89
C ALA A 75 10.71 -6.18 15.77
N ASP A 76 10.15 -6.55 14.61
CA ASP A 76 9.66 -7.91 14.33
C ASP A 76 10.76 -8.97 14.53
N LEU A 77 11.98 -8.70 14.03
CA LEU A 77 13.11 -9.62 14.17
C LEU A 77 13.63 -9.76 15.61
N LEU A 78 13.42 -8.75 16.46
CA LEU A 78 13.71 -8.85 17.89
C LEU A 78 12.62 -9.66 18.60
N VAL A 79 11.36 -9.50 18.20
CA VAL A 79 10.24 -10.31 18.71
C VAL A 79 10.41 -11.79 18.35
N GLU A 80 10.83 -12.10 17.12
CA GLU A 80 11.17 -13.47 16.71
C GLU A 80 12.29 -14.09 17.55
N ARG A 81 13.12 -13.28 18.22
CA ARG A 81 14.17 -13.72 19.16
C ARG A 81 13.69 -13.79 20.61
N GLY A 82 12.39 -13.67 20.85
CA GLY A 82 11.79 -13.77 22.19
C GLY A 82 11.72 -12.46 22.96
N VAL A 83 12.07 -11.31 22.36
CA VAL A 83 11.91 -10.00 23.02
C VAL A 83 10.43 -9.60 23.01
N PRO A 84 9.82 -9.25 24.16
CA PRO A 84 8.46 -8.73 24.17
C PRO A 84 8.31 -7.51 23.25
N PHE A 85 7.22 -7.42 22.50
CA PHE A 85 7.03 -6.40 21.46
C PHE A 85 7.30 -4.97 21.96
N ARG A 86 6.78 -4.61 23.13
CA ARG A 86 7.04 -3.30 23.75
C ARG A 86 8.54 -3.00 23.86
N ARG A 87 9.32 -3.97 24.33
CA ARG A 87 10.76 -3.82 24.49
C ARG A 87 11.49 -3.79 23.15
N ALA A 88 11.07 -4.61 22.20
CA ALA A 88 11.61 -4.59 20.84
C ALA A 88 11.39 -3.22 20.16
N HIS A 89 10.19 -2.65 20.34
CA HIS A 89 9.85 -1.32 19.83
C HIS A 89 10.67 -0.22 20.52
N GLU A 90 10.86 -0.28 21.84
CA GLU A 90 11.72 0.66 22.57
C GLU A 90 13.18 0.62 22.09
N ILE A 91 13.77 -0.57 21.94
CA ILE A 91 15.15 -0.76 21.43
C ILE A 91 15.28 -0.18 20.02
N THR A 92 14.35 -0.54 19.14
CA THR A 92 14.32 -0.07 17.75
C THR A 92 14.17 1.45 17.70
N GLY A 93 13.23 2.02 18.45
CA GLY A 93 13.01 3.46 18.50
C GLY A 93 14.22 4.24 19.03
N ALA A 94 14.93 3.69 20.02
CA ALA A 94 16.18 4.28 20.50
C ALA A 94 17.28 4.30 19.43
N LEU A 95 17.42 3.21 18.67
CA LEU A 95 18.37 3.13 17.57
C LEU A 95 17.99 4.10 16.43
N VAL A 96 16.71 4.19 16.08
CA VAL A 96 16.23 5.15 15.06
C VAL A 96 16.50 6.59 15.48
N ARG A 97 16.26 6.95 16.75
CA ARG A 97 16.62 8.28 17.27
C ARG A 97 18.11 8.56 17.17
N HIS A 98 18.96 7.57 17.46
CA HIS A 98 20.40 7.71 17.26
C HIS A 98 20.75 7.96 15.79
N CYS A 99 20.20 7.17 14.87
CA CYS A 99 20.40 7.31 13.42
C CYS A 99 20.01 8.71 12.93
N LEU A 100 18.85 9.22 13.37
CA LEU A 100 18.39 10.57 13.04
C LEU A 100 19.31 11.66 13.59
N ALA A 101 19.80 11.49 14.82
CA ALA A 101 20.70 12.46 15.45
C ALA A 101 22.09 12.52 14.79
N THR A 102 22.57 11.40 14.24
CA THR A 102 23.90 11.29 13.62
C THR A 102 23.87 11.34 12.09
N GLY A 103 22.70 11.37 11.47
CA GLY A 103 22.54 11.33 10.01
C GLY A 103 22.97 10.00 9.39
N THR A 104 22.96 8.91 10.15
CA THR A 104 23.39 7.57 9.72
C THR A 104 22.19 6.67 9.39
N GLY A 105 22.38 5.67 8.53
CA GLY A 105 21.39 4.63 8.28
C GLY A 105 21.43 3.51 9.31
N LEU A 106 20.36 2.72 9.42
CA LEU A 106 20.31 1.55 10.32
C LEU A 106 21.48 0.58 10.11
N ARG A 107 22.05 0.50 8.90
CA ARG A 107 23.14 -0.42 8.55
C ARG A 107 24.54 0.18 8.77
N ASP A 108 24.61 1.48 9.04
CA ASP A 108 25.85 2.24 9.15
C ASP A 108 26.23 2.56 10.61
N VAL A 109 25.45 2.05 11.57
CA VAL A 109 25.71 2.23 13.00
C VAL A 109 26.80 1.27 13.49
N ASP A 110 27.80 1.83 14.17
CA ASP A 110 28.92 1.07 14.72
C ASP A 110 28.49 -0.04 15.70
N ALA A 111 29.20 -1.16 15.66
CA ALA A 111 28.91 -2.32 16.50
C ALA A 111 28.93 -2.00 18.00
N GLU A 112 29.78 -1.06 18.43
CA GLU A 112 29.81 -0.63 19.82
C GLU A 112 28.53 0.12 20.22
N VAL A 113 28.07 1.04 19.38
CA VAL A 113 26.82 1.78 19.58
C VAL A 113 25.63 0.82 19.60
N LEU A 114 25.59 -0.15 18.68
CA LEU A 114 24.56 -1.19 18.66
C LEU A 114 24.48 -1.96 19.98
N ARG A 115 25.64 -2.39 20.53
CA ARG A 115 25.70 -3.10 21.81
C ARG A 115 25.19 -2.25 22.98
N ARG A 116 25.39 -0.93 22.97
CA ARG A 116 24.86 -0.01 23.99
C ARG A 116 23.32 0.03 23.98
N HIS A 117 22.69 -0.16 22.82
CA HIS A 117 21.24 -0.21 22.71
C HIS A 117 20.66 -1.59 23.07
N SER A 118 21.29 -2.68 22.62
CA SER A 118 20.92 -4.05 22.99
C SER A 118 21.99 -5.05 22.55
N PRO A 119 22.31 -6.08 23.36
CA PRO A 119 23.24 -7.14 22.96
C PRO A 119 22.73 -7.97 21.77
N LEU A 120 21.42 -7.91 21.47
CA LEU A 120 20.82 -8.60 20.33
C LEU A 120 21.00 -7.84 19.00
N LEU A 121 21.38 -6.56 19.05
CA LEU A 121 21.68 -5.78 17.86
C LEU A 121 23.10 -6.07 17.39
N THR A 122 23.20 -6.62 16.18
CA THR A 122 24.48 -6.93 15.55
C THR A 122 24.51 -6.36 14.14
N PRO A 123 25.69 -6.02 13.60
CA PRO A 123 25.81 -5.62 12.19
C PRO A 123 25.24 -6.69 11.23
N ALA A 124 25.38 -7.97 11.59
CA ALA A 124 24.81 -9.07 10.81
C ALA A 124 23.27 -9.06 10.78
N LEU A 125 22.61 -8.70 11.90
CA LEU A 125 21.17 -8.51 11.95
C LEU A 125 20.74 -7.34 11.04
N LEU A 126 21.41 -6.19 11.15
CA LEU A 126 21.03 -5.00 10.38
C LEU A 126 21.27 -5.19 8.88
N ARG A 127 22.30 -5.94 8.46
CA ARG A 127 22.48 -6.34 7.05
C ARG A 127 21.33 -7.17 6.48
N ARG A 128 20.51 -7.81 7.32
CA ARG A 128 19.30 -8.53 6.89
C ARG A 128 18.10 -7.61 6.68
N LEU A 129 18.17 -6.35 7.09
CA LEU A 129 17.15 -5.35 6.82
C LEU A 129 17.35 -4.86 5.39
N THR A 130 16.70 -5.55 4.45
CA THR A 130 16.59 -5.11 3.06
C THR A 130 15.13 -5.08 2.64
N PRO A 131 14.74 -4.22 1.67
CA PRO A 131 13.37 -4.19 1.16
C PRO A 131 12.88 -5.57 0.68
N GLU A 132 13.74 -6.36 0.04
CA GLU A 132 13.40 -7.71 -0.47
C GLU A 132 13.03 -8.65 0.67
N ARG A 133 13.80 -8.62 1.76
CA ARG A 133 13.57 -9.47 2.92
C ARG A 133 12.32 -9.04 3.66
N SER A 134 12.07 -7.73 3.78
CA SER A 134 10.84 -7.20 4.38
C SER A 134 9.62 -7.70 3.61
N VAL A 135 9.59 -7.50 2.29
CA VAL A 135 8.50 -7.95 1.43
C VAL A 135 8.35 -9.47 1.46
N ALA A 136 9.44 -10.24 1.34
CA ALA A 136 9.40 -11.70 1.30
C ALA A 136 8.92 -12.36 2.61
N ARG A 137 8.93 -11.63 3.74
CA ARG A 137 8.41 -12.10 5.03
C ARG A 137 6.90 -11.97 5.15
N ARG A 138 6.26 -11.06 4.40
CA ARG A 138 4.80 -10.82 4.45
C ARG A 138 4.05 -11.90 3.65
N ARG A 139 4.17 -13.16 4.10
CA ARG A 139 3.66 -14.38 3.43
C ARG A 139 2.23 -14.76 3.77
N VAL A 140 1.55 -13.96 4.58
CA VAL A 140 0.13 -14.13 4.88
C VAL A 140 -0.70 -14.01 3.60
N LEU A 141 -1.91 -14.59 3.58
CA LEU A 141 -2.85 -14.43 2.49
C LEU A 141 -3.10 -12.93 2.23
N GLY A 142 -2.99 -12.49 0.97
CA GLY A 142 -3.08 -11.09 0.57
C GLY A 142 -1.83 -10.23 0.89
N GLY A 143 -0.78 -10.81 1.45
CA GLY A 143 0.49 -10.13 1.73
C GLY A 143 1.31 -9.82 0.47
N THR A 144 2.38 -9.06 0.67
CA THR A 144 3.23 -8.55 -0.43
C THR A 144 4.34 -9.52 -0.87
N ALA A 145 4.49 -10.67 -0.20
CA ALA A 145 5.53 -11.64 -0.57
C ALA A 145 5.38 -12.10 -2.04
N PRO A 146 6.47 -12.32 -2.78
CA PRO A 146 6.40 -12.64 -4.22
C PRO A 146 5.53 -13.86 -4.57
N GLN A 147 5.45 -14.83 -3.67
CA GLN A 147 4.58 -16.01 -3.84
C GLN A 147 3.09 -15.65 -3.75
N GLU A 148 2.73 -14.71 -2.86
CA GLU A 148 1.35 -14.28 -2.67
C GLU A 148 0.92 -13.33 -3.78
N VAL A 149 1.80 -12.44 -4.23
CA VAL A 149 1.55 -11.62 -5.43
C VAL A 149 1.29 -12.48 -6.66
N ARG A 150 2.10 -13.54 -6.88
CA ARG A 150 1.85 -14.52 -7.96
C ARG A 150 0.50 -15.22 -7.82
N ARG A 151 0.11 -15.58 -6.60
CA ARG A 151 -1.21 -16.18 -6.32
C ARG A 151 -2.36 -15.21 -6.64
N GLN A 152 -2.23 -13.94 -6.24
CA GLN A 152 -3.23 -12.90 -6.52
C GLN A 152 -3.34 -12.61 -8.01
N LEU A 153 -2.22 -12.55 -8.74
CA LEU A 153 -2.22 -12.42 -10.20
C LEU A 153 -2.98 -13.58 -10.86
N ALA A 154 -2.68 -14.83 -10.48
CA ALA A 154 -3.38 -15.98 -11.03
C ALA A 154 -4.89 -15.97 -10.72
N ARG A 155 -5.28 -15.46 -9.54
CA ARG A 155 -6.69 -15.26 -9.18
C ARG A 155 -7.35 -14.20 -10.06
N ALA A 156 -6.75 -13.01 -10.15
CA ALA A 156 -7.28 -11.91 -10.95
C ALA A 156 -7.42 -12.30 -12.43
N SER A 157 -6.48 -13.06 -12.99
CA SER A 157 -6.58 -13.57 -14.37
C SER A 157 -7.75 -14.53 -14.57
N ARG A 158 -8.09 -15.37 -13.58
CA ARG A 158 -9.26 -16.24 -13.66
C ARG A 158 -10.56 -15.46 -13.56
N GLU A 159 -10.63 -14.50 -12.65
CA GLU A 159 -11.81 -13.63 -12.47
C GLU A 159 -12.07 -12.78 -13.72
N ALA A 160 -11.02 -12.26 -14.38
CA ALA A 160 -11.15 -11.48 -15.61
C ALA A 160 -11.51 -12.32 -16.86
N ALA A 161 -11.32 -13.64 -16.80
CA ALA A 161 -11.66 -14.55 -17.90
C ALA A 161 -13.10 -15.10 -17.80
N THR A 162 -13.81 -14.80 -16.70
CA THR A 162 -15.19 -15.18 -16.45
C THR A 162 -16.11 -14.03 -16.82
#